data_AF-A0A968A8R7-F1
#
_entry.id   AF-A0A968A8R7-F1
#
_cell.length_a   1.000
_cell.length_b   1.000
_cell.length_c   1.000
_cell.angle_alpha   90.00
_cell.angle_beta   90.00
_cell.angle_gamma   90.00
#
_symmetry.space_group_name_H-M   'P 1'
#
loop_
_entity.id
_entity.type
_entity.pdbx_description
1 polymer ?
#
loop_
_entity_poly.entity_id
_entity_poly.type
_entity_poly.pdbx_seq_one_letter_code
_entity_poly.pdbx_strand_id
1 'polypeptide(L)'
;MSSVIVISVGMIILLQGCSSSSQSVRNETLPRHQATHRESRQSYHPSGQDFYPIRCRGNVIDVGNPLQQITAHLEAQAIPYNSIPLSDCSGMFHRVLLMLDSTCPGNNFPTYRQQRSTRQLAEWYHHRGNLVLVHDAMASSYLIKPGAVMFFGKRGKRYADFNANDLFTRSRGIEHMGVVISVQEDKRGRVVSYRMFHGRKSGNIAKATTHLRHYHSKSYPAYGNGSQQWVAVARIVN
;
A
#
# COMPACT_ATOMS: atom_id res chain seq x y z
N MET A 1 -66.27 -18.83 -4.41
CA MET A 1 -66.07 -19.05 -5.86
C MET A 1 -64.65 -19.57 -6.07
N SER A 2 -64.55 -20.56 -6.95
CA SER A 2 -63.60 -21.67 -6.92
C SER A 2 -62.17 -21.36 -7.39
N SER A 3 -61.26 -22.22 -6.90
CA SER A 3 -59.87 -22.52 -7.24
C SER A 3 -59.53 -22.52 -8.73
N VAL A 4 -58.24 -22.30 -9.08
CA VAL A 4 -57.43 -23.22 -9.91
C VAL A 4 -55.93 -23.08 -9.56
N ILE A 5 -55.31 -24.20 -9.20
CA ILE A 5 -53.86 -24.44 -9.15
C ILE A 5 -53.47 -25.15 -10.45
N VAL A 6 -52.38 -24.75 -11.10
CA VAL A 6 -51.78 -25.51 -12.21
C VAL A 6 -50.33 -25.87 -11.84
N ILE A 7 -50.09 -27.18 -11.72
CA ILE A 7 -48.77 -27.81 -11.60
C ILE A 7 -48.47 -28.41 -12.98
N SER A 8 -47.30 -28.11 -13.54
CA SER A 8 -46.80 -28.78 -14.74
C SER A 8 -45.49 -29.49 -14.43
N VAL A 9 -45.53 -30.81 -14.60
CA VAL A 9 -44.43 -31.78 -14.53
C VAL A 9 -43.94 -32.04 -15.96
N GLY A 10 -42.64 -32.03 -16.20
CA GLY A 10 -42.03 -32.48 -17.47
C GLY A 10 -40.61 -32.95 -17.19
N MET A 11 -40.43 -34.26 -16.96
CA MET A 11 -40.15 -35.33 -17.92
C MET A 11 -38.64 -35.47 -18.19
N ILE A 12 -38.10 -36.53 -17.58
CA ILE A 12 -36.73 -37.03 -17.69
C ILE A 12 -36.63 -37.85 -18.97
N ILE A 13 -35.58 -37.62 -19.77
CA ILE A 13 -35.12 -38.58 -20.79
C ILE A 13 -33.64 -38.88 -20.53
N LEU A 14 -33.39 -40.13 -20.16
CA LEU A 14 -32.09 -40.79 -20.11
C LEU A 14 -31.71 -41.25 -21.52
N LEU A 15 -30.48 -40.97 -21.96
CA LEU A 15 -29.82 -41.71 -23.03
C LEU A 15 -28.45 -42.17 -22.56
N GLN A 16 -28.30 -43.49 -22.52
CA GLN A 16 -27.05 -44.22 -22.35
C GLN A 16 -26.26 -44.23 -23.67
N GLY A 17 -24.94 -44.19 -23.58
CA GLY A 17 -24.02 -44.44 -24.69
C GLY A 17 -22.74 -45.09 -24.17
N CYS A 18 -22.50 -46.32 -24.62
CA CYS A 18 -21.45 -47.23 -24.15
C CYS A 18 -20.04 -46.94 -24.72
N SER A 19 -19.04 -47.19 -23.88
CA SER A 19 -17.81 -47.97 -24.11
C SER A 19 -16.92 -47.74 -25.35
N SER A 20 -15.62 -47.48 -25.15
CA SER A 20 -14.55 -48.51 -25.23
C SER A 20 -13.14 -47.90 -25.28
N SER A 21 -12.23 -48.59 -24.61
CA SER A 21 -10.79 -48.41 -24.44
C SER A 21 -9.94 -48.52 -25.72
N SER A 22 -8.81 -47.81 -25.77
CA SER A 22 -7.50 -48.41 -26.14
C SER A 22 -6.34 -47.42 -25.92
N GLN A 23 -5.21 -47.98 -25.48
CA GLN A 23 -3.93 -47.33 -25.22
C GLN A 23 -3.20 -46.97 -26.52
N SER A 24 -2.41 -45.89 -26.52
CA SER A 24 -1.19 -45.82 -27.32
C SER A 24 -0.21 -44.81 -26.73
N VAL A 25 0.90 -45.35 -26.26
CA VAL A 25 2.15 -44.66 -25.90
C VAL A 25 2.74 -44.00 -27.16
N ARG A 26 3.22 -42.76 -27.07
CA ARG A 26 4.46 -42.29 -27.72
C ARG A 26 4.95 -40.95 -27.15
N ASN A 27 6.25 -40.97 -26.88
CA ASN A 27 7.19 -39.95 -26.45
C ASN A 27 7.18 -38.60 -27.20
N GLU A 28 7.99 -37.67 -26.65
CA GLU A 28 8.58 -36.48 -27.28
C GLU A 28 7.65 -35.24 -27.32
N THR A 29 7.97 -34.04 -26.81
CA THR A 29 9.23 -33.39 -26.44
C THR A 29 8.89 -32.23 -25.48
N LEU A 30 9.64 -32.07 -24.39
CA LEU A 30 9.54 -30.90 -23.50
C LEU A 30 10.04 -29.61 -24.19
N PRO A 31 9.30 -28.49 -24.15
CA PRO A 31 9.89 -27.17 -24.23
C PRO A 31 10.46 -26.79 -22.86
N ARG A 32 11.78 -26.72 -22.81
CA ARG A 32 12.58 -26.21 -21.69
C ARG A 32 12.45 -24.68 -21.63
N HIS A 33 11.50 -24.16 -20.86
CA HIS A 33 11.53 -22.77 -20.39
C HIS A 33 11.45 -22.71 -18.88
N GLN A 34 12.60 -22.93 -18.24
CA GLN A 34 12.83 -22.50 -16.87
C GLN A 34 13.09 -20.99 -16.88
N ALA A 35 12.04 -20.20 -16.70
CA ALA A 35 12.18 -18.83 -16.19
C ALA A 35 12.13 -18.91 -14.67
N THR A 36 13.23 -19.30 -14.05
CA THR A 36 13.42 -19.12 -12.61
C THR A 36 13.68 -17.64 -12.35
N HIS A 37 12.63 -16.84 -12.25
CA HIS A 37 12.69 -15.58 -11.50
C HIS A 37 12.84 -15.96 -10.03
N ARG A 38 14.09 -16.19 -9.63
CA ARG A 38 14.50 -16.24 -8.24
C ARG A 38 14.36 -14.82 -7.73
N GLU A 39 13.16 -14.47 -7.24
CA GLU A 39 12.97 -13.30 -6.39
C GLU A 39 14.02 -13.41 -5.29
N SER A 40 15.04 -12.55 -5.38
CA SER A 40 16.06 -12.41 -4.37
C SER A 40 15.35 -12.01 -3.09
N ARG A 41 15.15 -12.98 -2.19
CA ARG A 41 14.88 -12.73 -0.77
C ARG A 41 16.10 -12.03 -0.22
N GLN A 42 16.16 -10.73 -0.45
CA GLN A 42 17.14 -9.84 0.14
C GLN A 42 16.83 -9.87 1.62
N SER A 43 17.64 -10.61 2.38
CA SER A 43 17.50 -10.73 3.83
C SER A 43 17.72 -9.35 4.43
N TYR A 44 16.62 -8.65 4.68
CA TYR A 44 16.63 -7.38 5.38
C TYR A 44 17.12 -7.63 6.80
N HIS A 45 18.37 -7.24 7.09
CA HIS A 45 18.86 -7.12 8.45
C HIS A 45 18.31 -5.82 9.04
N PRO A 46 17.49 -5.87 10.10
CA PRO A 46 17.08 -4.67 10.79
C PRO A 46 18.31 -4.14 11.54
N SER A 47 19.04 -3.21 10.94
CA SER A 47 19.86 -2.31 11.75
C SER A 47 18.91 -1.61 12.73
N GLY A 48 19.24 -1.63 14.01
CA GLY A 48 18.43 -1.08 15.12
C GLY A 48 18.29 0.44 15.09
N GLN A 49 18.00 1.02 13.93
CA GLN A 49 17.65 2.43 13.79
C GLN A 49 16.13 2.55 13.83
N ASP A 50 15.62 3.31 14.79
CA ASP A 50 14.19 3.56 14.99
C ASP A 50 13.60 4.54 13.97
N PHE A 51 14.43 4.97 13.00
CA PHE A 51 14.07 5.97 11.99
C PHE A 51 14.63 5.63 10.60
N TYR A 52 14.10 6.30 9.57
CA TYR A 52 14.71 6.30 8.24
C TYR A 52 15.68 7.46 8.09
N PRO A 53 16.97 7.20 7.82
CA PRO A 53 17.97 8.25 7.67
C PRO A 53 17.75 9.05 6.39
N ILE A 54 18.10 10.34 6.43
CA ILE A 54 18.17 11.22 5.25
C ILE A 54 19.50 11.97 5.23
N ARG A 55 20.01 12.30 4.03
CA ARG A 55 21.19 13.16 3.88
C ARG A 55 20.77 14.62 3.85
N CYS A 56 21.33 15.44 4.74
CA CYS A 56 21.09 16.87 4.81
C CYS A 56 22.44 17.58 4.92
N ARG A 57 22.84 18.30 3.85
CA ARG A 57 24.10 19.07 3.79
C ARG A 57 25.33 18.24 4.18
N GLY A 58 25.41 17.02 3.67
CA GLY A 58 26.52 16.08 3.93
C GLY A 58 26.36 15.23 5.20
N ASN A 59 25.44 15.56 6.11
CA ASN A 59 25.19 14.80 7.33
C ASN A 59 24.04 13.82 7.16
N VAL A 60 24.10 12.66 7.82
CA VAL A 60 22.97 11.73 7.93
C VAL A 60 22.19 12.07 9.19
N ILE A 61 20.91 12.40 9.05
CA ILE A 61 20.03 12.73 10.19
C ILE A 61 18.78 11.86 10.20
N ASP A 62 18.10 11.84 11.35
CA ASP A 62 16.74 11.33 11.48
C ASP A 62 15.74 12.28 10.78
N VAL A 63 14.96 11.72 9.84
CA VAL A 63 13.95 12.45 9.08
C VAL A 63 12.70 12.82 9.91
N GLY A 64 12.50 12.21 11.08
CA GLY A 64 11.33 12.40 11.94
C GLY A 64 11.11 13.84 12.38
N ASN A 65 12.16 14.51 12.88
CA ASN A 65 12.06 15.91 13.33
C ASN A 65 11.72 16.88 12.18
N PRO A 66 12.46 16.87 11.04
CA PRO A 66 12.07 17.65 9.87
C PRO A 66 10.63 17.39 9.41
N LEU A 67 10.19 16.11 9.39
CA LEU A 67 8.83 15.76 8.98
C LEU A 67 7.77 16.33 9.91
N GLN A 68 7.99 16.29 11.23
CA GLN A 68 7.04 16.87 12.19
C GLN A 68 6.89 18.39 11.97
N GLN A 69 8.00 19.10 11.74
CA GLN A 69 7.97 20.55 11.47
C GLN A 69 7.26 20.87 10.15
N ILE A 70 7.62 20.17 9.07
CA ILE A 70 7.01 20.34 7.75
C ILE A 70 5.51 20.07 7.80
N THR A 71 5.10 18.97 8.44
CA THR A 71 3.69 18.58 8.50
C THR A 71 2.88 19.51 9.39
N ALA A 72 3.42 19.98 10.52
CA ALA A 72 2.77 21.02 11.33
C ALA A 72 2.54 22.31 10.52
N HIS A 73 3.54 22.74 9.72
CA HIS A 73 3.39 23.90 8.85
C HIS A 73 2.29 23.70 7.79
N LEU A 74 2.25 22.52 7.15
CA LEU A 74 1.20 22.21 6.17
C LEU A 74 -0.19 22.07 6.79
N GLU A 75 -0.30 21.53 8.01
CA GLU A 75 -1.55 21.48 8.76
C GLU A 75 -2.08 22.87 9.09
N ALA A 76 -1.20 23.81 9.47
CA ALA A 76 -1.56 25.18 9.79
C ALA A 76 -2.17 25.95 8.60
N GLN A 77 -1.85 25.53 7.37
CA GLN A 77 -2.46 26.09 6.15
C GLN A 77 -3.90 25.59 5.91
N ALA A 78 -4.37 24.60 6.67
CA ALA A 78 -5.73 24.06 6.60
C ALA A 78 -6.21 23.71 5.18
N ILE A 79 -5.31 23.21 4.32
CA ILE A 79 -5.57 22.99 2.89
C ILE A 79 -6.68 21.94 2.69
N PRO A 80 -7.84 22.30 2.11
CA PRO A 80 -8.90 21.34 1.82
C PRO A 80 -8.52 20.36 0.70
N TYR A 81 -9.05 19.14 0.74
CA TYR A 81 -8.81 18.14 -0.31
C TYR A 81 -9.33 18.61 -1.67
N ASN A 82 -8.51 18.48 -2.72
CA ASN A 82 -8.82 18.89 -4.10
C ASN A 82 -9.19 20.38 -4.30
N SER A 83 -8.87 21.27 -3.36
CA SER A 83 -9.19 22.70 -3.51
C SER A 83 -8.16 23.49 -4.32
N ILE A 84 -6.90 23.09 -4.26
CA ILE A 84 -5.77 23.73 -4.95
C ILE A 84 -4.84 22.68 -5.58
N PRO A 85 -3.93 23.04 -6.50
CA PRO A 85 -2.94 22.11 -7.00
C PRO A 85 -2.19 21.39 -5.87
N LEU A 86 -1.95 20.09 -6.02
CA LEU A 86 -1.27 19.24 -5.02
C LEU A 86 -1.98 19.19 -3.64
N SER A 87 -3.30 19.16 -3.60
CA SER A 87 -4.09 19.02 -2.35
C SER A 87 -4.79 17.65 -2.19
N ASP A 88 -4.56 16.71 -3.10
CA ASP A 88 -4.95 15.30 -2.90
C ASP A 88 -3.92 14.52 -2.06
N CYS A 89 -4.14 13.22 -1.81
CA CYS A 89 -3.25 12.41 -0.97
C CYS A 89 -1.80 12.41 -1.48
N SER A 90 -1.58 12.11 -2.77
CA SER A 90 -0.27 12.17 -3.41
C SER A 90 0.29 13.59 -3.55
N GLY A 91 -0.57 14.58 -3.73
CA GLY A 91 -0.19 15.98 -3.85
C GLY A 91 0.34 16.54 -2.54
N MET A 92 -0.33 16.24 -1.42
CA MET A 92 0.16 16.61 -0.10
C MET A 92 1.48 15.92 0.24
N PHE A 93 1.66 14.67 -0.23
CA PHE A 93 2.96 14.01 -0.13
C PHE A 93 4.04 14.74 -0.94
N HIS A 94 3.76 15.17 -2.17
CA HIS A 94 4.69 16.00 -2.95
C HIS A 94 5.01 17.33 -2.26
N ARG A 95 4.05 17.97 -1.58
CA ARG A 95 4.33 19.17 -0.76
C ARG A 95 5.32 18.90 0.37
N VAL A 96 5.19 17.74 1.04
CA VAL A 96 6.18 17.30 2.04
C VAL A 96 7.56 17.15 1.39
N LEU A 97 7.65 16.47 0.24
CA LEU A 97 8.92 16.27 -0.46
C LEU A 97 9.57 17.59 -0.89
N LEU A 98 8.81 18.55 -1.42
CA LEU A 98 9.33 19.86 -1.83
C LEU A 98 9.92 20.64 -0.65
N MET A 99 9.24 20.63 0.51
CA MET A 99 9.76 21.28 1.71
C MET A 99 10.97 20.53 2.30
N LEU A 100 10.96 19.20 2.21
CA LEU A 100 12.08 18.39 2.66
C LEU A 100 13.31 18.60 1.79
N ASP A 101 13.18 18.68 0.47
CA ASP A 101 14.27 18.99 -0.46
C ASP A 101 14.83 20.40 -0.22
N SER A 102 13.96 21.39 0.03
CA SER A 102 14.40 22.74 0.42
C SER A 102 15.21 22.76 1.72
N THR A 103 14.91 21.85 2.66
CA THR A 103 15.61 21.77 3.96
C THR A 103 16.88 20.93 3.87
N CYS A 104 16.80 19.85 3.11
CA CYS A 104 17.79 18.80 2.93
C CYS A 104 18.00 18.55 1.43
N PRO A 105 18.72 19.44 0.73
CA PRO A 105 18.90 19.33 -0.71
C PRO A 105 19.81 18.16 -1.06
N GLY A 106 19.63 17.65 -2.28
CA GLY A 106 20.48 16.60 -2.86
C GLY A 106 19.93 15.18 -2.66
N ASN A 107 18.72 15.05 -2.12
CA ASN A 107 18.01 13.77 -2.08
C ASN A 107 17.27 13.54 -3.39
N ASN A 108 17.31 12.31 -3.90
CA ASN A 108 16.66 11.97 -5.18
C ASN A 108 15.18 11.63 -4.94
N PHE A 109 14.35 12.66 -4.82
CA PHE A 109 12.89 12.51 -4.62
C PHE A 109 12.13 12.34 -5.95
N PRO A 110 10.98 11.64 -5.95
CA PRO A 110 10.07 11.65 -7.08
C PRO A 110 9.50 13.06 -7.31
N THR A 111 9.31 13.44 -8.56
CA THR A 111 8.76 14.76 -8.90
C THR A 111 7.28 14.67 -9.21
N TYR A 112 6.50 15.68 -8.86
CA TYR A 112 5.07 15.70 -9.17
C TYR A 112 4.78 15.78 -10.68
N ARG A 113 5.75 16.14 -11.52
CA ARG A 113 5.62 16.18 -12.99
C ARG A 113 5.66 14.78 -13.60
N GLN A 114 6.45 13.87 -13.02
CA GLN A 114 6.64 12.52 -13.57
C GLN A 114 5.86 11.47 -12.77
N GLN A 115 5.82 11.59 -11.43
CA GLN A 115 5.17 10.65 -10.52
C GLN A 115 4.02 11.30 -9.76
N ARG A 116 3.03 11.83 -10.49
CA ARG A 116 1.97 12.65 -9.87
C ARG A 116 1.04 11.86 -8.97
N SER A 117 0.66 10.65 -9.38
CA SER A 117 -0.35 9.85 -8.70
C SER A 117 0.27 8.89 -7.69
N THR A 118 -0.54 8.49 -6.70
CA THR A 118 -0.15 7.48 -5.69
C THR A 118 0.43 6.19 -6.27
N ARG A 119 -0.14 5.70 -7.39
CA ARG A 119 0.32 4.46 -8.05
C ARG A 119 1.65 4.66 -8.76
N GLN A 120 1.85 5.79 -9.44
CA GLN A 120 3.14 6.13 -10.05
C GLN A 120 4.24 6.34 -9.00
N LEU A 121 3.90 6.88 -7.83
CA LEU A 121 4.83 6.97 -6.70
C LEU A 121 5.24 5.58 -6.20
N ALA A 122 4.29 4.67 -5.99
CA ALA A 122 4.58 3.30 -5.60
C ALA A 122 5.45 2.58 -6.66
N GLU A 123 5.12 2.75 -7.94
CA GLU A 123 5.90 2.22 -9.06
C GLU A 123 7.33 2.77 -9.08
N TRP A 124 7.52 4.07 -8.83
CA TRP A 124 8.84 4.69 -8.74
C TRP A 124 9.68 4.11 -7.59
N TYR A 125 9.08 3.88 -6.42
CA TYR A 125 9.75 3.20 -5.32
C TYR A 125 10.09 1.75 -5.67
N HIS A 126 9.22 1.06 -6.40
CA HIS A 126 9.43 -0.32 -6.81
C HIS A 126 10.58 -0.48 -7.80
N HIS A 127 10.63 0.35 -8.85
CA HIS A 127 11.72 0.34 -9.84
C HIS A 127 13.10 0.61 -9.23
N ARG A 128 13.13 1.21 -8.03
CA ARG A 128 14.36 1.49 -7.28
C ARG A 128 14.66 0.45 -6.20
N GLY A 129 13.86 -0.61 -6.08
CA GLY A 129 14.02 -1.65 -5.06
C GLY A 129 13.64 -1.22 -3.65
N ASN A 130 12.89 -0.12 -3.48
CA ASN A 130 12.57 0.48 -2.18
C ASN A 130 11.11 0.31 -1.76
N LEU A 131 10.28 -0.30 -2.60
CA LEU A 131 8.91 -0.68 -2.25
C LEU A 131 8.88 -2.09 -1.68
N VAL A 132 8.40 -2.23 -0.45
CA VAL A 132 8.13 -3.51 0.20
C VAL A 132 6.63 -3.79 0.15
N LEU A 133 6.24 -4.94 -0.41
CA LEU A 133 4.86 -5.41 -0.40
C LEU A 133 4.51 -5.98 0.98
N VAL A 134 3.31 -5.66 1.47
CA VAL A 134 2.87 -6.00 2.83
C VAL A 134 1.66 -6.94 2.75
N HIS A 135 1.93 -8.24 2.88
CA HIS A 135 0.91 -9.29 2.92
C HIS A 135 0.38 -9.51 4.33
N ASP A 136 1.24 -9.35 5.35
CA ASP A 136 0.89 -9.44 6.77
C ASP A 136 1.32 -8.16 7.49
N ALA A 137 0.35 -7.28 7.73
CA ALA A 137 0.56 -6.00 8.41
C ALA A 137 1.12 -6.15 9.84
N MET A 138 0.79 -7.24 10.53
CA MET A 138 1.25 -7.48 11.90
C MET A 138 2.72 -7.90 11.91
N ALA A 139 3.09 -8.82 11.02
CA ALA A 139 4.47 -9.26 10.84
C ALA A 139 5.36 -8.13 10.28
N SER A 140 4.82 -7.24 9.46
CA SER A 140 5.55 -6.12 8.85
C SER A 140 5.55 -4.84 9.69
N SER A 141 4.97 -4.83 10.89
CA SER A 141 4.80 -3.62 11.71
C SER A 141 6.10 -2.86 12.03
N TYR A 142 7.25 -3.55 12.05
CA TYR A 142 8.58 -2.94 12.22
C TYR A 142 8.98 -1.98 11.08
N LEU A 143 8.28 -1.99 9.95
CA LEU A 143 8.49 -1.05 8.83
C LEU A 143 7.80 0.30 9.06
N ILE A 144 6.88 0.38 10.03
CA ILE A 144 6.16 1.61 10.39
C ILE A 144 7.08 2.44 11.29
N LYS A 145 7.78 3.39 10.68
CA LYS A 145 8.72 4.32 11.33
C LYS A 145 8.51 5.72 10.78
N PRO A 146 8.90 6.80 11.48
CA PRO A 146 8.91 8.14 10.90
C PRO A 146 9.64 8.15 9.55
N GLY A 147 8.99 8.71 8.52
CA GLY A 147 9.45 8.64 7.13
C GLY A 147 8.98 7.42 6.33
N ALA A 148 8.20 6.50 6.91
CA ALA A 148 7.54 5.45 6.15
C ALA A 148 6.47 6.06 5.23
N VAL A 149 6.55 5.77 3.94
CA VAL A 149 5.52 6.09 2.95
C VAL A 149 4.58 4.91 2.85
N MET A 150 3.39 5.04 3.41
CA MET A 150 2.41 3.97 3.52
C MET A 150 1.45 4.02 2.33
N PHE A 151 1.25 2.88 1.67
CA PHE A 151 0.30 2.75 0.56
C PHE A 151 -0.85 1.82 0.95
N PHE A 152 -2.08 2.27 0.68
CA PHE A 152 -3.30 1.55 1.04
C PHE A 152 -4.11 1.17 -0.18
N GLY A 153 -4.65 -0.04 -0.17
CA GLY A 153 -5.54 -0.55 -1.20
C GLY A 153 -6.90 0.13 -1.21
N LYS A 154 -7.83 -0.45 -1.97
CA LYS A 154 -9.20 0.05 -2.09
C LYS A 154 -10.00 -0.13 -0.80
N ARG A 155 -10.92 0.82 -0.56
CA ARG A 155 -11.86 0.75 0.56
C ARG A 155 -12.66 -0.54 0.56
N GLY A 156 -12.72 -1.23 1.70
CA GLY A 156 -13.51 -2.45 1.90
C GLY A 156 -12.96 -3.70 1.19
N LYS A 157 -11.88 -3.57 0.42
CA LYS A 157 -11.24 -4.70 -0.25
C LYS A 157 -10.15 -5.30 0.66
N ARG A 158 -10.03 -6.62 0.58
CA ARG A 158 -8.93 -7.39 1.19
C ARG A 158 -8.05 -7.96 0.10
N TYR A 159 -6.76 -7.98 0.38
CA TYR A 159 -5.71 -8.39 -0.52
C TYR A 159 -4.98 -9.54 0.18
N ALA A 160 -5.28 -10.77 -0.24
CA ALA A 160 -4.60 -11.97 0.26
C ALA A 160 -3.31 -12.19 -0.57
N ASP A 161 -3.49 -12.39 -1.88
CA ASP A 161 -2.40 -12.62 -2.83
C ASP A 161 -2.39 -11.50 -3.88
N PHE A 162 -1.26 -10.82 -4.01
CA PHE A 162 -1.06 -9.76 -4.99
C PHE A 162 0.43 -9.58 -5.29
N ASN A 163 0.75 -9.04 -6.45
CA ASN A 163 2.09 -8.58 -6.77
C ASN A 163 2.13 -7.05 -6.97
N ALA A 164 3.31 -6.51 -7.30
CA ALA A 164 3.47 -5.08 -7.52
C ALA A 164 2.58 -4.54 -8.66
N ASN A 165 2.45 -5.28 -9.77
CA ASN A 165 1.63 -4.87 -10.92
C ASN A 165 0.14 -4.79 -10.56
N ASP A 166 -0.35 -5.69 -9.69
CA ASP A 166 -1.70 -5.60 -9.15
C ASP A 166 -1.93 -4.27 -8.41
N LEU A 167 -0.92 -3.82 -7.65
CA LEU A 167 -0.98 -2.60 -6.87
C LEU A 167 -0.94 -1.33 -7.73
N PHE A 168 -0.26 -1.36 -8.87
CA PHE A 168 -0.18 -0.22 -9.80
C PHE A 168 -1.41 -0.10 -10.70
N THR A 169 -2.21 -1.16 -10.81
CA THR A 169 -3.44 -1.17 -11.61
C THR A 169 -4.56 -0.37 -10.95
N ARG A 170 -5.02 0.72 -11.57
CA ARG A 170 -6.04 1.65 -11.04
C ARG A 170 -7.34 0.96 -10.56
N SER A 171 -7.82 -0.04 -11.29
CA SER A 171 -9.06 -0.74 -10.97
C SER A 171 -8.91 -1.73 -9.80
N ARG A 172 -7.69 -2.07 -9.39
CA ARG A 172 -7.44 -3.16 -8.44
C ARG A 172 -6.66 -2.74 -7.19
N GLY A 173 -5.63 -1.93 -7.37
CA GLY A 173 -4.54 -1.76 -6.41
C GLY A 173 -4.68 -0.59 -5.46
N ILE A 174 -3.62 0.20 -5.37
CA ILE A 174 -3.47 1.29 -4.39
C ILE A 174 -4.45 2.42 -4.70
N GLU A 175 -5.11 2.93 -3.66
CA GLU A 175 -6.06 4.03 -3.71
C GLU A 175 -5.64 5.23 -2.84
N HIS A 176 -4.88 4.99 -1.77
CA HIS A 176 -4.48 6.05 -0.84
C HIS A 176 -3.02 5.94 -0.40
N MET A 177 -2.47 7.04 0.09
CA MET A 177 -1.15 7.05 0.73
C MET A 177 -1.04 8.11 1.82
N GLY A 178 0.04 8.02 2.59
CA GLY A 178 0.50 9.06 3.50
C GLY A 178 1.92 8.80 3.97
N VAL A 179 2.46 9.72 4.74
CA VAL A 179 3.78 9.60 5.36
C VAL A 179 3.65 9.52 6.88
N VAL A 180 4.29 8.54 7.49
CA VAL A 180 4.34 8.38 8.94
C VAL A 180 5.23 9.46 9.54
N ILE A 181 4.74 10.15 10.56
CA ILE A 181 5.45 11.25 11.24
C ILE A 181 5.83 10.92 12.68
N SER A 182 5.11 9.99 13.31
CA SER A 182 5.43 9.49 14.65
C SER A 182 4.82 8.10 14.86
N VAL A 183 5.41 7.34 15.77
CA VAL A 183 5.03 5.96 16.09
C VAL A 183 4.97 5.83 17.61
N GLN A 184 4.00 5.05 18.09
CA GLN A 184 3.91 4.65 19.48
C GLN A 184 4.11 3.14 19.55
N GLU A 185 4.99 2.71 20.44
CA GLU A 185 5.30 1.31 20.68
C GLU A 185 4.91 0.89 22.09
N ASP A 186 4.66 -0.40 22.28
CA ASP A 186 4.53 -0.98 23.62
C ASP A 186 5.90 -1.30 24.24
N LYS A 187 5.90 -1.76 25.49
CA LYS A 187 7.11 -2.16 26.24
C LYS A 187 7.92 -3.28 25.57
N ARG A 188 7.37 -3.95 24.55
CA ARG A 188 8.03 -5.01 23.78
C ARG A 188 8.53 -4.50 22.42
N GLY A 189 8.54 -3.18 22.18
CA GLY A 189 8.94 -2.57 20.92
C GLY A 189 7.96 -2.83 19.76
N ARG A 190 6.71 -3.20 20.05
CA ARG A 190 5.71 -3.45 19.00
C ARG A 190 4.90 -2.19 18.75
N VAL A 191 4.78 -1.78 17.50
CA VAL A 191 3.95 -0.62 17.11
C VAL A 191 2.50 -0.83 17.54
N VAL A 192 1.98 0.02 18.42
CA VAL A 192 0.57 0.00 18.86
C VAL A 192 -0.27 1.04 18.13
N SER A 193 0.34 2.16 17.75
CA SER A 193 -0.30 3.19 16.92
C SER A 193 0.75 3.98 16.14
N TYR A 194 0.34 4.69 15.11
CA TYR A 194 1.19 5.65 14.41
C TYR A 194 0.37 6.86 13.95
N ARG A 195 1.04 8.00 13.79
CA ARG A 195 0.47 9.19 13.16
C ARG A 195 0.97 9.30 11.74
N MET A 196 0.05 9.58 10.82
CA MET A 196 0.35 9.71 9.40
C MET A 196 -0.24 11.00 8.85
N PHE A 197 0.61 11.80 8.22
CA PHE A 197 0.20 12.98 7.47
C PHE A 197 -0.20 12.59 6.05
N HIS A 198 -1.37 13.07 5.62
CA HIS A 198 -1.89 12.83 4.27
C HIS A 198 -2.91 13.88 3.85
N GLY A 199 -3.07 14.06 2.53
CA GLY A 199 -4.32 14.59 1.99
C GLY A 199 -5.42 13.56 2.26
N ARG A 200 -6.55 13.99 2.84
CA ARG A 200 -7.60 13.08 3.32
C ARG A 200 -8.60 12.71 2.21
N LYS A 201 -9.82 13.23 2.30
CA LYS A 201 -10.91 13.04 1.33
C LYS A 201 -11.65 14.35 1.18
N SER A 202 -12.50 14.44 0.15
CA SER A 202 -13.38 15.61 -0.03
C SER A 202 -14.11 16.00 1.27
N GLY A 203 -14.21 17.30 1.52
CA GLY A 203 -14.77 17.86 2.76
C GLY A 203 -13.84 17.78 3.99
N ASN A 204 -12.58 17.40 3.82
CA ASN A 204 -11.59 17.38 4.91
C ASN A 204 -10.31 18.11 4.50
N ILE A 205 -9.65 18.74 5.47
CA ILE A 205 -8.32 19.32 5.31
C ILE A 205 -7.22 18.26 5.39
N ALA A 206 -6.07 18.52 4.80
CA ALA A 206 -4.87 17.72 5.03
C ALA A 206 -4.49 17.76 6.51
N LYS A 207 -4.23 16.59 7.10
CA LYS A 207 -3.96 16.46 8.53
C LYS A 207 -3.22 15.17 8.85
N ALA A 208 -2.44 15.17 9.92
CA ALA A 208 -1.99 13.98 10.60
C ALA A 208 -3.15 13.30 11.32
N THR A 209 -3.36 12.02 11.02
CA THR A 209 -4.38 11.19 11.68
C THR A 209 -3.73 10.00 12.38
N THR A 210 -4.38 9.50 13.44
CA THR A 210 -3.88 8.37 14.24
C THR A 210 -4.46 7.06 13.71
N HIS A 211 -3.59 6.08 13.53
CA HIS A 211 -3.90 4.74 13.06
C HIS A 211 -3.50 3.70 14.10
N LEU A 212 -4.32 2.68 14.27
CA LEU A 212 -4.18 1.70 15.35
C LEU A 212 -3.75 0.34 14.83
N ARG A 213 -2.97 -0.37 15.64
CA ARG A 213 -2.65 -1.79 15.44
C ARG A 213 -3.88 -2.65 15.28
N HIS A 214 -4.86 -2.45 16.16
CA HIS A 214 -6.16 -3.14 16.11
C HIS A 214 -7.26 -2.11 16.30
N TYR A 215 -8.30 -2.22 15.48
CA TYR A 215 -9.57 -1.54 15.70
C TYR A 215 -10.56 -2.54 16.30
N HIS A 216 -11.54 -2.05 17.06
CA HIS A 216 -12.59 -2.89 17.63
C HIS A 216 -13.48 -3.57 16.58
N SER A 217 -13.51 -3.05 15.34
CA SER A 217 -14.33 -3.58 14.26
C SER A 217 -13.52 -4.42 13.27
N LYS A 218 -14.04 -5.61 12.93
CA LYS A 218 -13.47 -6.53 11.93
C LYS A 218 -13.36 -5.91 10.52
N SER A 219 -14.12 -4.85 10.22
CA SER A 219 -14.08 -4.17 8.92
C SER A 219 -12.85 -3.27 8.74
N TYR A 220 -12.08 -3.04 9.79
CA TYR A 220 -10.87 -2.21 9.79
C TYR A 220 -9.64 -3.13 9.92
N PRO A 221 -8.79 -3.21 8.89
CA PRO A 221 -7.58 -4.03 8.95
C PRO A 221 -6.57 -3.42 9.93
N ALA A 222 -5.68 -4.26 10.46
CA ALA A 222 -4.57 -3.81 11.30
C ALA A 222 -3.75 -2.75 10.57
N TYR A 223 -3.41 -1.65 11.26
CA TYR A 223 -2.66 -0.53 10.70
C TYR A 223 -3.29 0.07 9.42
N GLY A 224 -4.60 -0.10 9.23
CA GLY A 224 -5.31 0.38 8.05
C GLY A 224 -5.60 1.88 8.05
N ASN A 225 -5.94 2.41 6.87
CA ASN A 225 -6.56 3.72 6.73
C ASN A 225 -8.08 3.55 6.63
N GLY A 226 -8.76 3.58 7.78
CA GLY A 226 -10.17 3.18 7.84
C GLY A 226 -10.32 1.71 7.40
N SER A 227 -11.20 1.42 6.45
CA SER A 227 -11.35 0.05 5.92
C SER A 227 -10.37 -0.30 4.78
N GLN A 228 -9.43 0.58 4.44
CA GLN A 228 -8.38 0.31 3.45
C GLN A 228 -7.21 -0.45 4.08
N GLN A 229 -6.83 -1.57 3.48
CA GLN A 229 -5.70 -2.39 3.91
C GLN A 229 -4.37 -1.72 3.54
N TRP A 230 -3.40 -1.74 4.47
CA TRP A 230 -2.01 -1.42 4.18
C TRP A 230 -1.40 -2.53 3.31
N VAL A 231 -0.96 -2.17 2.10
CA VAL A 231 -0.55 -3.15 1.06
C VAL A 231 0.91 -2.99 0.63
N ALA A 232 1.50 -1.83 0.86
CA ALA A 232 2.92 -1.61 0.59
C ALA A 232 3.48 -0.46 1.44
N VAL A 233 4.80 -0.44 1.60
CA VAL A 233 5.53 0.63 2.27
C VAL A 233 6.83 0.93 1.54
N ALA A 234 7.25 2.18 1.56
CA ALA A 234 8.58 2.59 1.12
C ALA A 234 9.22 3.52 2.15
N ARG A 235 10.52 3.75 2.03
CA ARG A 235 11.22 4.83 2.74
C ARG A 235 10.98 6.13 2.00
N ILE A 236 10.83 7.26 2.71
CA ILE A 236 10.63 8.56 2.06
C ILE A 236 11.79 8.93 1.13
N VAL A 237 12.99 8.51 1.49
CA VAL A 237 14.24 8.68 0.75
C VAL A 237 15.00 7.35 0.70
N ASN A 238 15.80 7.16 -0.35
CA ASN A 238 16.66 5.99 -0.54
C ASN A 238 18.08 6.25 -0.02
#